data_AF-A0A1M6BU51-F1
#
_entry.id   AF-A0A1M6BU51-F1
#
_cell.length_a   1.000
_cell.length_b   1.000
_cell.length_c   1.000
_cell.angle_alpha   90.00
_cell.angle_beta   90.00
_cell.angle_gamma   90.00
#
_symmetry.space_group_name_H-M   'P 1'
#
loop_
_entity.id
_entity.type
_entity.pdbx_description
1 polymer ?
#
loop_
_entity_poly.entity_id
_entity_poly.type
_entity_poly.pdbx_seq_one_letter_code
_entity_poly.pdbx_strand_id
1 'polypeptide(L)'
;MKAFLVTAAIVGASALFYLNPELDLASVSSPSRDSHHIVEAYENHTSGKQVAGVGKVTRILSDDLKGSRHQRFILKLEGGHTLLISHNIDLAPRINSLKIGDEIEFYGVYEWNSKGGVVHWTHDDPKGRHINGWLKKNGKIYQ
;
A
#
# COMPACT_ATOMS: atom_id res chain seq x y z
N MET A 1 12.01 50.12 -43.61
CA MET A 1 12.86 49.04 -44.18
C MET A 1 13.06 48.04 -43.03
N LYS A 2 12.63 46.78 -43.04
CA LYS A 2 12.02 45.84 -44.00
C LYS A 2 11.06 44.97 -43.15
N ALA A 3 9.76 44.92 -43.45
CA ALA A 3 9.06 43.91 -44.29
C ALA A 3 8.58 42.71 -43.43
N PHE A 4 7.41 42.08 -43.55
CA PHE A 4 6.45 41.80 -44.64
C PHE A 4 5.02 41.71 -44.02
N LEU A 5 3.92 42.22 -44.62
CA LEU A 5 3.04 41.59 -45.63
C LEU A 5 2.60 40.15 -45.29
N VAL A 6 1.36 39.66 -45.46
CA VAL A 6 0.00 40.19 -45.69
C VAL A 6 -0.89 38.94 -45.82
N THR A 7 -2.08 38.92 -45.16
CA THR A 7 -3.35 38.21 -45.50
C THR A 7 -3.34 36.67 -45.73
N ALA A 8 -4.41 35.89 -45.66
CA ALA A 8 -5.87 36.06 -45.53
C ALA A 8 -6.39 34.71 -44.97
N ALA A 9 -7.35 34.68 -44.05
CA ALA A 9 -8.81 34.54 -44.28
C ALA A 9 -9.31 33.11 -44.59
N ILE A 10 -10.60 32.90 -44.26
CA ILE A 10 -11.53 31.78 -44.56
C ILE A 10 -11.63 30.76 -43.41
N VAL A 11 -12.57 30.92 -42.46
CA VAL A 11 -14.03 30.59 -42.47
C VAL A 11 -14.29 29.08 -42.62
N GLY A 12 -14.97 28.46 -41.63
CA GLY A 12 -15.64 27.18 -41.86
C GLY A 12 -15.96 26.33 -40.63
N ALA A 13 -17.16 26.56 -40.07
CA ALA A 13 -18.09 25.63 -39.44
C ALA A 13 -17.60 24.39 -38.65
N SER A 14 -18.00 24.38 -37.38
CA SER A 14 -18.41 23.26 -36.52
C SER A 14 -18.60 21.88 -37.18
N ALA A 15 -17.81 20.91 -36.71
CA ALA A 15 -18.19 19.50 -36.64
C ALA A 15 -17.75 18.94 -35.29
N LEU A 16 -18.72 18.44 -34.52
CA LEU A 16 -18.50 17.68 -33.29
C LEU A 16 -17.74 16.37 -33.58
N PHE A 17 -17.07 15.90 -32.53
CA PHE A 17 -16.50 14.57 -32.29
C PHE A 17 -15.13 14.26 -32.89
N TYR A 18 -14.34 13.59 -32.05
CA TYR A 18 -12.99 13.03 -32.24
C TYR A 18 -11.83 14.00 -32.04
N LEU A 19 -11.42 14.12 -30.77
CA LEU A 19 -10.06 13.80 -30.33
C LEU A 19 -10.17 13.49 -28.83
N ASN A 20 -10.26 12.21 -28.48
CA ASN A 20 -10.03 11.71 -27.13
C ASN A 20 -8.60 12.08 -26.72
N PRO A 21 -8.36 12.88 -25.67
CA PRO A 21 -7.18 12.61 -24.87
C PRO A 21 -7.54 11.39 -24.04
N GLU A 22 -7.09 10.20 -24.46
CA GLU A 22 -7.01 9.08 -23.54
C GLU A 22 -6.22 9.56 -22.32
N LEU A 23 -6.98 9.76 -21.26
CA LEU A 23 -6.62 9.67 -19.86
C LEU A 23 -5.37 8.81 -19.71
N ASP A 24 -4.24 9.47 -19.50
CA ASP A 24 -3.03 8.85 -18.98
C ASP A 24 -3.28 8.49 -17.50
N LEU A 25 -4.16 7.52 -17.28
CA LEU A 25 -4.52 6.96 -15.99
C LEU A 25 -3.57 5.78 -15.68
N ALA A 26 -2.28 5.97 -15.93
CA ALA A 26 -1.22 5.00 -15.66
C ALA A 26 -0.15 5.59 -14.74
N SER A 27 -0.59 6.34 -13.72
CA SER A 27 0.20 6.57 -12.50
C SER A 27 -0.59 6.14 -11.28
N VAL A 28 -1.25 4.97 -11.36
CA VAL A 28 -1.53 4.21 -10.13
C VAL A 28 -0.18 3.71 -9.68
N SER A 29 0.46 4.46 -8.79
CA SER A 29 1.62 4.00 -8.04
C SER A 29 1.22 2.69 -7.38
N SER A 30 1.65 1.59 -7.99
CA SER A 30 1.65 0.30 -7.31
C SER A 30 2.43 0.54 -6.01
N PRO A 31 1.94 0.12 -4.82
CA PRO A 31 2.74 0.20 -3.61
C PRO A 31 4.09 -0.41 -3.95
N SER A 32 5.16 0.37 -3.80
CA SER A 32 6.46 -0.02 -4.31
C SER A 32 6.77 -1.40 -3.74
N ARG A 33 7.02 -2.38 -4.60
CA ARG A 33 7.64 -3.66 -4.21
C ARG A 33 8.96 -3.43 -3.45
N ASP A 34 9.49 -2.22 -3.59
CA ASP A 34 10.60 -1.67 -2.85
C ASP A 34 10.36 -1.67 -1.33
N SER A 35 10.83 -2.75 -0.71
CA SER A 35 10.87 -2.97 0.74
C SER A 35 12.11 -2.33 1.39
N HIS A 36 12.95 -1.59 0.66
CA HIS A 36 14.22 -1.08 1.17
C HIS A 36 14.05 -0.18 2.40
N HIS A 37 13.03 0.66 2.42
CA HIS A 37 12.74 1.54 3.56
C HIS A 37 12.42 0.77 4.86
N ILE A 38 11.88 -0.45 4.75
CA ILE A 38 11.61 -1.32 5.90
C ILE A 38 12.91 -1.96 6.40
N VAL A 39 13.76 -2.40 5.47
CA VAL A 39 15.08 -2.96 5.80
C VAL A 39 15.96 -1.89 6.47
N GLU A 40 15.96 -0.67 5.93
CA GLU A 40 16.65 0.47 6.52
C GLU A 40 16.11 0.79 7.93
N ALA A 41 14.79 0.80 8.12
CA ALA A 41 14.21 0.98 9.45
C ALA A 41 14.63 -0.14 10.42
N TYR A 42 14.74 -1.37 9.93
CA TYR A 42 15.24 -2.49 10.71
C TYR A 42 16.71 -2.34 11.10
N GLU A 43 17.59 -2.01 10.16
CA GLU A 43 19.03 -1.82 10.38
C GLU A 43 19.32 -0.65 11.34
N ASN A 44 18.53 0.42 11.24
CA ASN A 44 18.66 1.61 12.09
C ASN A 44 17.84 1.54 13.39
N HIS A 45 17.25 0.39 13.72
CA HIS A 45 16.41 0.19 14.92
C HIS A 45 15.29 1.24 15.08
N THR A 46 14.74 1.70 13.96
CA THR A 46 13.75 2.79 13.93
C THR A 46 12.33 2.25 14.00
N SER A 47 11.49 2.90 14.80
CA SER A 47 10.08 2.51 15.02
C SER A 47 9.12 3.67 14.73
N GLY A 48 7.82 3.43 14.74
CA GLY A 48 6.79 4.44 14.51
C GLY A 48 6.73 4.96 13.07
N LYS A 49 7.23 4.19 12.10
CA LYS A 49 7.24 4.58 10.68
C LYS A 49 6.03 4.01 9.95
N GLN A 50 5.28 4.84 9.25
CA GLN A 50 4.29 4.35 8.31
C GLN A 50 5.00 3.72 7.10
N VAL A 51 4.69 2.47 6.79
CA VAL A 51 5.33 1.68 5.73
C VAL A 51 4.28 1.01 4.85
N ALA A 52 4.64 0.82 3.58
CA ALA A 52 3.88 0.04 2.63
C ALA A 52 4.76 -1.07 2.06
N GLY A 53 4.18 -2.20 1.68
CA GLY A 53 4.96 -3.23 1.03
C GLY A 53 4.14 -4.43 0.61
N VAL A 54 4.83 -5.40 0.02
CA VAL A 54 4.25 -6.66 -0.44
C VAL A 54 5.09 -7.81 0.07
N GLY A 55 4.45 -8.84 0.60
CA GLY A 55 5.14 -10.02 1.09
C GLY A 55 4.33 -11.30 0.94
N LYS A 56 5.03 -12.43 0.93
CA LYS A 56 4.40 -13.76 0.93
C LYS A 56 4.24 -14.29 2.35
N VAL A 57 3.07 -14.83 2.66
CA VAL A 57 2.80 -15.47 3.96
C VAL A 57 3.66 -16.73 4.08
N THR A 58 4.56 -16.74 5.05
CA THR A 58 5.41 -17.91 5.34
C THR A 58 4.95 -18.69 6.57
N ARG A 59 4.19 -18.05 7.46
CA ARG A 59 3.64 -18.68 8.66
C ARG A 59 2.36 -17.99 9.10
N ILE A 60 1.36 -18.77 9.49
CA ILE A 60 0.16 -18.29 10.17
C ILE A 60 0.31 -18.65 11.65
N LEU A 61 0.08 -17.69 12.54
CA LEU A 61 0.17 -17.87 13.98
C LEU A 61 -1.25 -17.92 14.57
N SER A 62 -1.38 -18.44 15.79
CA SER A 62 -2.62 -18.27 16.55
C SER A 62 -2.92 -16.79 16.73
N ASP A 63 -4.19 -16.43 16.61
CA ASP A 63 -4.65 -15.08 16.92
C ASP A 63 -4.25 -14.72 18.37
N ASP A 64 -3.85 -13.47 18.59
CA ASP A 64 -3.72 -12.95 19.94
C ASP A 64 -5.10 -12.49 20.41
N LEU A 65 -5.55 -13.04 21.54
CA LEU A 65 -6.87 -12.77 22.09
C LEU A 65 -6.80 -11.99 23.41
N LYS A 66 -5.60 -11.54 23.83
CA LYS A 66 -5.43 -10.76 25.05
C LYS A 66 -5.53 -9.26 24.73
N GLY A 67 -6.46 -8.56 25.39
CA GLY A 67 -6.74 -7.16 25.08
C GLY A 67 -7.45 -7.05 23.71
N SER A 68 -7.03 -6.11 22.87
CA SER A 68 -7.51 -6.06 21.48
C SER A 68 -7.05 -7.30 20.72
N ARG A 69 -7.98 -7.92 19.99
CA ARG A 69 -7.74 -9.17 19.28
C ARG A 69 -6.95 -8.91 18.00
N HIS A 70 -5.95 -9.73 17.72
CA HIS A 70 -5.12 -9.58 16.52
C HIS A 70 -4.97 -10.90 15.75
N GLN A 71 -5.20 -10.86 14.44
CA GLN A 71 -4.71 -11.89 13.54
C GLN A 71 -3.21 -11.70 13.32
N ARG A 72 -2.45 -12.79 13.44
CA ARG A 72 -0.99 -12.75 13.36
C ARG A 72 -0.45 -13.70 12.31
N PHE A 73 0.46 -13.21 11.48
CA PHE A 73 1.14 -14.03 10.47
C PHE A 73 2.47 -13.40 10.08
N ILE A 74 3.39 -14.21 9.56
CA ILE A 74 4.71 -13.77 9.11
C ILE A 74 4.70 -13.59 7.61
N LEU A 75 5.10 -12.40 7.15
CA LEU A 75 5.43 -12.13 5.76
C LEU A 75 6.92 -12.26 5.54
N LYS A 76 7.30 -12.79 4.38
CA LYS A 76 8.64 -12.66 3.81
C LYS A 76 8.56 -11.69 2.64
N LEU A 77 9.32 -10.61 2.74
CA LEU A 77 9.43 -9.59 1.70
C LEU A 77 10.37 -10.03 0.59
N GLU A 78 10.37 -9.29 -0.51
CA GLU A 78 11.47 -9.34 -1.48
C GLU A 78 12.80 -9.00 -0.78
N GLY A 79 13.89 -9.69 -1.13
CA GLY A 79 15.17 -9.61 -0.40
C GLY A 79 15.24 -10.48 0.87
N GLY A 80 14.12 -11.07 1.31
CA GLY A 80 14.10 -12.12 2.32
C GLY A 80 13.93 -11.67 3.77
N HIS A 81 13.86 -10.36 4.01
CA HIS A 81 13.45 -9.80 5.31
C HIS A 81 12.07 -10.31 5.73
N THR A 82 11.86 -10.50 7.03
CA THR A 82 10.59 -11.00 7.56
C THR A 82 9.93 -10.02 8.50
N LEU A 83 8.60 -9.95 8.44
CA LEU A 83 7.77 -9.11 9.31
C LEU A 83 6.70 -9.94 9.99
N LEU A 84 6.40 -9.61 11.25
CA LEU A 84 5.14 -10.00 11.86
C LEU A 84 4.06 -8.99 11.48
N ILE A 85 2.96 -9.44 10.89
CA ILE A 85 1.73 -8.65 10.81
C ILE A 85 0.91 -8.88 12.07
N SER A 86 0.48 -7.81 12.73
CA SER A 86 -0.45 -7.82 13.87
C SER A 86 -1.69 -7.00 13.50
N HIS A 87 -2.66 -7.64 12.86
CA HIS A 87 -3.86 -7.00 12.32
C HIS A 87 -4.99 -7.03 13.35
N ASN A 88 -5.45 -5.87 13.80
CA ASN A 88 -6.49 -5.78 14.82
C ASN A 88 -7.86 -6.18 14.24
N ILE A 89 -8.36 -7.34 14.67
CA ILE A 89 -9.62 -7.91 14.18
C ILE A 89 -10.86 -7.47 14.98
N ASP A 90 -10.69 -6.55 15.93
CA ASP A 90 -11.80 -5.81 16.52
C ASP A 90 -12.20 -4.61 15.66
N LEU A 91 -11.25 -4.06 14.89
CA LEU A 91 -11.44 -2.85 14.09
C LEU A 91 -11.62 -3.16 12.60
N ALA A 92 -10.99 -4.22 12.10
CA ALA A 92 -11.06 -4.65 10.71
C ALA A 92 -11.45 -6.13 10.57
N PRO A 93 -12.02 -6.57 9.44
CA PRO A 93 -12.35 -7.98 9.24
C PRO A 93 -11.10 -8.88 9.20
N ARG A 94 -11.13 -9.99 9.95
CA ARG A 94 -10.11 -11.06 9.85
C ARG A 94 -10.03 -11.61 8.42
N ILE A 95 -8.82 -11.90 7.94
CA ILE A 95 -8.60 -12.63 6.68
C ILE A 95 -8.82 -14.12 6.92
N ASN A 96 -10.06 -14.59 6.82
CA ASN A 96 -10.40 -15.99 7.07
C ASN A 96 -9.85 -16.96 6.01
N SER A 97 -9.60 -16.48 4.79
CA SER A 97 -9.07 -17.28 3.68
C SER A 97 -7.54 -17.21 3.56
N LEU A 98 -6.83 -16.74 4.61
CA LEU A 98 -5.37 -16.63 4.62
C LEU A 98 -4.71 -18.01 4.64
N LYS A 99 -3.73 -18.21 3.77
CA LYS A 99 -2.94 -19.43 3.59
C LYS A 99 -1.47 -19.09 3.43
N ILE A 100 -0.61 -20.05 3.79
CA ILE A 100 0.82 -19.97 3.45
C ILE A 100 0.97 -19.87 1.93
N GLY A 101 1.85 -18.99 1.47
CA GLY A 101 2.09 -18.70 0.06
C GLY A 101 1.24 -17.57 -0.52
N ASP A 102 0.18 -17.13 0.18
CA ASP A 102 -0.59 -15.96 -0.24
C ASP A 102 0.31 -14.71 -0.28
N GLU A 103 0.10 -13.87 -1.30
CA GLU A 103 0.69 -12.54 -1.37
C GLU A 103 -0.23 -11.53 -0.67
N ILE A 104 0.36 -10.70 0.18
CA ILE A 104 -0.33 -9.66 0.94
C ILE A 104 0.38 -8.34 0.67
N GLU A 105 -0.36 -7.37 0.13
CA GLU A 105 0.04 -5.97 0.20
C GLU A 105 -0.41 -5.42 1.56
N PHE A 106 0.38 -4.55 2.16
CA PHE A 106 0.05 -3.95 3.44
C PHE A 106 0.40 -2.46 3.47
N TYR A 107 -0.30 -1.73 4.31
CA TYR A 107 0.02 -0.38 4.72
C TYR A 107 -0.26 -0.25 6.22
N GLY A 108 0.73 0.15 7.00
CA GLY A 108 0.60 0.22 8.45
C GLY A 108 1.84 0.82 9.10
N VAL A 109 1.91 0.78 10.42
CA VAL A 109 3.05 1.31 11.18
C VAL A 109 4.03 0.18 11.50
N TYR A 110 5.31 0.40 11.24
CA TYR A 110 6.43 -0.47 11.58
C TYR A 110 6.96 -0.18 12.97
N GLU A 111 7.15 -1.24 13.75
CA GLU A 111 7.77 -1.23 15.07
C GLU A 111 8.94 -2.22 15.09
N TRP A 112 10.11 -1.74 15.54
CA TRP A 112 11.32 -2.54 15.52
C TRP A 112 11.30 -3.66 16.58
N ASN A 113 11.87 -4.81 16.24
CA ASN A 113 12.32 -5.82 17.19
C ASN A 113 13.44 -6.67 16.56
N SER A 114 14.14 -7.47 17.35
CA SER A 114 15.23 -8.34 16.89
C SER A 114 14.82 -9.50 15.97
N LYS A 115 13.53 -9.62 15.62
CA LYS A 115 12.96 -10.65 14.74
C LYS A 115 12.50 -10.08 13.39
N GLY A 116 12.95 -8.88 13.03
CA GLY A 116 12.64 -8.19 11.78
C GLY A 116 11.59 -7.08 11.89
N GLY A 117 10.87 -7.02 13.02
CA GLY A 117 9.87 -6.00 13.31
C GLY A 117 8.41 -6.48 13.16
N VAL A 118 7.50 -5.62 13.59
CA VAL A 118 6.05 -5.81 13.53
C VAL A 118 5.43 -4.71 12.69
N VAL A 119 4.44 -5.04 11.87
CA VAL A 119 3.53 -4.05 11.30
C VAL A 119 2.16 -4.20 11.94
N HIS A 120 1.68 -3.11 12.54
CA HIS A 120 0.34 -2.95 13.12
C HIS A 120 -0.35 -1.72 12.50
N TRP A 121 -1.45 -1.25 13.09
CA TRP A 121 -2.25 -0.15 12.51
C TRP A 121 -2.65 -0.41 11.04
N THR A 122 -2.96 -1.67 10.71
CA THR A 122 -3.40 -2.09 9.37
C THR A 122 -4.92 -2.03 9.24
N HIS A 123 -5.53 -0.97 9.78
CA HIS A 123 -6.97 -0.72 9.81
C HIS A 123 -7.24 0.79 9.78
N ASP A 124 -8.50 1.18 9.55
CA ASP A 124 -8.91 2.58 9.70
C ASP A 124 -8.83 3.01 11.17
N ASP A 125 -8.38 4.24 11.48
CA ASP A 125 -8.52 4.82 12.82
C ASP A 125 -9.83 5.62 12.90
N PRO A 126 -10.89 5.11 13.57
CA PRO A 126 -12.18 5.81 13.64
C PRO A 126 -12.11 7.17 14.33
N LYS A 127 -11.03 7.43 15.08
CA LYS A 127 -10.81 8.69 15.79
C LYS A 127 -9.87 9.64 15.03
N GLY A 128 -9.30 9.22 13.90
CA GLY A 128 -8.46 10.06 13.03
C GLY A 128 -7.20 10.62 13.71
N ARG A 129 -6.65 9.89 14.69
CA ARG A 129 -5.42 10.28 15.42
C ARG A 129 -4.16 9.70 14.77
N HIS A 130 -4.31 8.63 14.00
CA HIS A 130 -3.26 7.98 13.24
C HIS A 130 -3.63 7.87 11.76
N ILE A 131 -2.60 7.77 10.91
CA ILE A 131 -2.78 7.46 9.49
C ILE A 131 -3.44 6.08 9.40
N ASN A 132 -4.51 5.97 8.61
CA ASN A 132 -5.18 4.70 8.37
C ASN A 132 -4.24 3.70 7.70
N GLY A 133 -4.44 2.42 7.97
CA GLY A 133 -3.76 1.33 7.29
C GLY A 133 -4.72 0.27 6.78
N TRP A 134 -4.16 -0.75 6.16
CA TRP A 134 -4.93 -1.83 5.55
C TRP A 134 -4.05 -3.05 5.24
N LEU A 135 -4.71 -4.19 5.06
CA LEU A 135 -4.17 -5.34 4.36
C LEU A 135 -4.94 -5.55 3.05
N LYS A 136 -4.27 -6.03 2.00
CA LYS A 136 -4.92 -6.38 0.75
C LYS A 136 -4.47 -7.76 0.26
N LYS A 137 -5.45 -8.58 -0.09
CA LYS A 137 -5.27 -9.93 -0.63
C LYS A 137 -6.12 -10.09 -1.88
N ASN A 138 -5.50 -10.39 -3.02
CA ASN A 138 -6.19 -10.60 -4.30
C ASN A 138 -7.18 -9.46 -4.63
N GLY A 139 -6.76 -8.21 -4.44
CA GLY A 139 -7.60 -7.01 -4.66
C GLY A 139 -8.60 -6.68 -3.54
N LYS A 140 -8.86 -7.58 -2.59
CA LYS A 140 -9.75 -7.30 -1.45
C LYS A 140 -8.97 -6.64 -0.31
N ILE A 141 -9.44 -5.46 0.10
CA ILE A 141 -8.92 -4.69 1.24
C ILE A 141 -9.60 -5.12 2.55
N TYR A 142 -8.84 -5.13 3.63
CA TYR A 142 -9.24 -5.37 5.01
C TYR A 142 -8.73 -4.20 5.85
N GLN A 143 -9.65 -3.37 6.36
CA GLN A 143 -9.37 -2.21 7.21
C GLN A 143 -10.56 -1.88 8.10
#